data_AF-A0A238XD76-F1
#
_entry.id   AF-A0A238XD76-F1
#
_cell.length_a   1.000
_cell.length_b   1.000
_cell.length_c   1.000
_cell.angle_alpha   90.00
_cell.angle_beta   90.00
_cell.angle_gamma   90.00
#
_symmetry.space_group_name_H-M   'P 1'
#
loop_
_entity.id
_entity.type
_entity.pdbx_description
1 polymer ?
#
loop_
_entity_poly.entity_id
_entity_poly.type
_entity_poly.pdbx_seq_one_letter_code
_entity_poly.pdbx_strand_id
1 'polypeptide(L)'
;MEFRYILTDMGDSSEEADPIKESPLWEFVKEQEEDMQVGGESLDYLKVQLEETTRIVWHIAAENARERNVKTIEEEDVREAFKELVHPHMMLVDAREMLNKYQNEFQSMIDEDPVLPSEGGENDG
;
A
#
# COMPACT_ATOMS: atom_id res chain seq x y z
N MET A 1 8.48 32.20 10.82
CA MET A 1 7.04 32.00 11.04
C MET A 1 6.94 30.86 12.04
N GLU A 2 6.69 31.17 13.31
CA GLU A 2 6.65 30.17 14.40
C GLU A 2 5.24 29.59 14.50
N PHE A 3 5.13 28.26 14.43
CA PHE A 3 3.89 27.55 14.71
C PHE A 3 3.84 27.22 16.20
N ARG A 4 3.03 27.99 16.95
CA ARG A 4 2.68 27.63 18.33
C ARG A 4 1.64 26.52 18.30
N TYR A 5 1.99 25.35 18.84
CA TYR A 5 1.02 24.33 19.21
C TYR A 5 0.19 24.87 20.39
N ILE A 6 -1.11 25.03 20.19
CA ILE A 6 -2.05 25.20 21.29
C ILE A 6 -2.38 23.79 21.78
N LEU A 7 -1.81 23.43 22.93
CA LEU A 7 -2.26 22.31 23.74
C LEU A 7 -3.62 22.68 24.32
N THR A 8 -4.70 22.23 23.69
CA THR A 8 -6.00 22.23 24.34
C THR A 8 -6.17 20.88 25.02
N ASP A 9 -5.93 20.88 26.33
CA ASP A 9 -6.41 19.86 27.25
C ASP A 9 -7.95 19.95 27.26
N MET A 10 -8.59 19.09 26.47
CA MET A 10 -10.02 18.83 26.55
C MET A 10 -10.22 17.36 26.87
N GLY A 11 -10.33 17.08 28.17
CA GLY A 11 -10.99 15.88 28.64
C GLY A 11 -12.44 15.87 28.18
N ASP A 12 -12.68 15.22 27.06
CA ASP A 12 -13.99 14.69 26.71
C ASP A 12 -13.75 13.20 26.42
N SER A 13 -13.97 12.36 27.43
CA SER A 13 -13.97 10.91 27.26
C SER A 13 -15.26 10.51 26.54
N SER A 14 -15.42 10.96 25.29
CA SER A 14 -16.10 10.13 24.32
C SER A 14 -15.16 8.95 24.10
N GLU A 15 -15.44 7.80 24.72
CA GLU A 15 -14.92 6.55 24.19
C GLU A 15 -15.39 6.51 22.73
N GLU A 16 -14.51 6.94 21.81
CA GLU A 16 -14.71 6.76 20.38
C GLU A 16 -15.02 5.29 20.20
N ALA A 17 -16.20 4.99 19.68
CA ALA A 17 -16.66 3.63 19.55
C ALA A 17 -15.64 2.87 18.70
N ASP A 18 -14.94 1.92 19.31
CA ASP A 18 -13.92 1.13 18.66
C ASP A 18 -14.53 0.33 17.49
N PRO A 19 -14.24 0.68 16.23
CA PRO A 19 -14.83 0.01 15.09
C PRO A 19 -14.21 -1.38 14.86
N ILE A 20 -13.02 -1.66 15.40
CA ILE A 20 -12.27 -2.89 15.18
C ILE A 20 -11.83 -3.48 16.52
N LYS A 21 -12.56 -4.51 16.94
CA LYS A 21 -12.28 -5.22 18.20
C LYS A 21 -10.94 -5.94 18.15
N GLU A 22 -10.15 -5.75 19.20
CA GLU A 22 -8.79 -6.28 19.35
C GLU A 22 -8.73 -7.82 19.27
N SER A 23 -9.55 -8.54 20.05
CA SER A 23 -9.51 -10.01 20.11
C SER A 23 -9.81 -10.69 18.77
N PRO A 24 -10.89 -10.33 18.03
CA PRO A 24 -11.12 -10.85 16.68
C PRO A 24 -9.99 -10.53 15.70
N LEU A 25 -9.38 -9.34 15.78
CA LEU A 25 -8.25 -8.99 14.93
C LEU A 25 -7.01 -9.83 15.26
N TRP A 26 -6.72 -10.04 16.54
CA TRP A 26 -5.61 -10.88 16.99
C TRP A 26 -5.76 -12.32 16.51
N GLU A 27 -6.95 -12.90 16.68
CA GLU A 27 -7.27 -14.26 16.21
C GLU A 27 -7.09 -14.36 14.70
N PHE A 28 -7.64 -13.41 13.94
CA PHE A 28 -7.52 -13.37 12.49
C PHE A 28 -6.06 -13.33 12.01
N VAL A 29 -5.22 -12.47 12.61
CA VAL A 29 -3.80 -12.35 12.25
C VAL A 29 -3.03 -13.61 12.63
N LYS A 30 -3.34 -14.23 13.78
CA LYS A 30 -2.72 -15.47 14.23
C LYS A 30 -3.03 -16.67 13.33
N GLU A 31 -4.22 -16.73 12.76
CA GLU A 31 -4.59 -17.78 11.79
C GLU A 31 -3.79 -17.68 10.49
N GLN A 32 -3.28 -16.49 10.12
CA GLN A 32 -2.45 -16.33 8.92
C GLN A 32 -1.01 -16.83 9.13
N GLU A 33 -0.49 -16.71 10.35
CA GLU A 33 0.91 -17.02 10.70
C GLU A 33 0.99 -17.62 12.11
N GLU A 34 0.57 -18.89 12.25
CA GLU A 34 0.42 -19.57 13.55
C GLU A 34 1.73 -19.60 14.37
N ASP A 35 2.88 -19.72 13.68
CA ASP A 35 4.21 -19.79 14.28
C ASP A 35 4.74 -18.44 14.80
N MET A 36 4.11 -17.33 14.42
CA MET A 36 4.60 -15.96 14.70
C MET A 36 3.91 -15.33 15.90
N GLN A 37 4.67 -14.77 16.85
CA GLN A 37 4.08 -14.02 17.97
C GLN A 37 3.63 -12.61 17.51
N VAL A 38 2.47 -12.17 18.02
CA VAL A 38 2.00 -10.79 17.83
C VAL A 38 2.64 -9.91 18.89
N GLY A 39 3.43 -8.92 18.47
CA GLY A 39 4.02 -7.94 19.38
C GLY A 39 2.96 -6.99 19.94
N GLY A 40 3.13 -6.51 21.18
CA GLY A 40 2.13 -5.70 21.88
C GLY A 40 1.63 -4.50 21.07
N GLU A 41 2.53 -3.65 20.59
CA GLU A 41 2.17 -2.45 19.81
C GLU A 41 1.83 -2.75 18.34
N SER A 42 2.14 -3.97 17.85
CA SER A 42 1.94 -4.30 16.44
C SER A 42 0.47 -4.46 16.08
N LEU A 43 -0.34 -4.97 17.01
CA LEU A 43 -1.78 -5.13 16.82
C LEU A 43 -2.49 -3.77 16.84
N ASP A 44 -2.12 -2.90 17.78
CA ASP A 44 -2.63 -1.53 17.86
C ASP A 44 -2.30 -0.74 16.59
N TYR A 45 -1.04 -0.84 16.13
CA TYR A 45 -0.64 -0.18 14.89
C TYR A 45 -1.42 -0.69 13.68
N LEU A 46 -1.59 -2.02 13.55
CA LEU A 46 -2.39 -2.61 12.49
C LEU A 46 -3.83 -2.10 12.51
N LYS A 47 -4.43 -2.02 13.70
CA LYS A 47 -5.78 -1.48 13.89
C LYS A 47 -5.89 -0.04 13.37
N VAL A 48 -4.95 0.84 13.75
CA VAL A 48 -4.90 2.23 13.25
C VAL A 48 -4.81 2.26 11.73
N GLN A 49 -3.99 1.39 11.12
CA GLN A 49 -3.87 1.33 9.66
C GLN A 49 -5.15 0.84 8.97
N LEU A 50 -5.87 -0.13 9.57
CA LEU A 50 -7.14 -0.62 9.05
C LEU A 50 -8.23 0.47 9.12
N GLU A 51 -8.28 1.22 10.21
CA GLU A 51 -9.20 2.36 10.36
C GLU A 51 -8.91 3.46 9.34
N GLU A 52 -7.64 3.83 9.18
CA GLU A 52 -7.22 4.84 8.20
C GLU A 52 -7.53 4.41 6.77
N THR A 53 -7.22 3.16 6.42
CA THR A 53 -7.53 2.59 5.11
C THR A 53 -9.04 2.60 4.86
N THR A 54 -9.83 2.18 5.85
CA THR A 54 -11.30 2.19 5.76
C THR A 54 -11.82 3.60 5.53
N ARG A 55 -11.28 4.60 6.24
CA ARG A 55 -11.65 6.01 6.08
C ARG A 55 -11.38 6.51 4.67
N ILE A 56 -10.20 6.23 4.13
CA ILE A 56 -9.80 6.67 2.78
C ILE A 56 -10.70 6.02 1.72
N VAL A 57 -10.87 4.69 1.78
CA VAL A 57 -11.72 3.96 0.82
C VAL A 57 -13.15 4.48 0.88
N TRP A 58 -13.69 4.67 2.08
CA TRP A 58 -15.06 5.15 2.24
C TRP A 58 -15.24 6.58 1.69
N HIS A 59 -14.22 7.42 1.84
CA HIS A 59 -14.22 8.77 1.29
C HIS A 59 -14.31 8.74 -0.24
N ILE A 60 -13.43 7.96 -0.90
CA ILE A 60 -13.41 7.81 -2.36
C ILE A 60 -14.71 7.18 -2.86
N ALA A 61 -15.21 6.14 -2.18
CA ALA A 61 -16.49 5.52 -2.54
C ALA A 61 -17.66 6.51 -2.45
N ALA A 62 -17.64 7.40 -1.45
CA ALA A 62 -18.63 8.47 -1.34
C ALA A 62 -18.51 9.50 -2.48
N GLU A 63 -17.31 9.78 -2.98
CA GLU A 63 -17.10 10.60 -4.17
C GLU A 63 -17.69 9.92 -5.41
N ASN A 64 -17.39 8.64 -5.62
CA ASN A 64 -17.92 7.84 -6.73
C ASN A 64 -19.46 7.81 -6.73
N ALA A 65 -20.08 7.61 -5.56
CA ALA A 65 -21.53 7.69 -5.41
C ALA A 65 -22.10 9.10 -5.74
N ARG A 66 -21.39 10.17 -5.34
CA ARG A 66 -21.79 11.55 -5.67
C ARG A 66 -21.71 11.83 -7.17
N GLU A 67 -20.68 11.33 -7.85
CA GLU A 67 -20.55 11.46 -9.31
C GLU A 67 -21.71 10.78 -10.05
N ARG A 68 -22.20 9.66 -9.53
CA ARG A 68 -23.40 8.97 -10.01
C ARG A 68 -24.72 9.64 -9.60
N ASN A 69 -24.67 10.76 -8.87
CA ASN A 69 -25.82 11.49 -8.32
C ASN A 69 -26.73 10.64 -7.43
N VAL A 70 -26.16 9.68 -6.70
CA VAL A 70 -26.89 8.84 -5.74
C VAL A 70 -26.51 9.18 -4.30
N LYS A 71 -27.36 8.81 -3.34
CA LYS A 71 -27.12 9.00 -1.90
C LYS A 71 -26.70 7.72 -1.19
N THR A 72 -26.70 6.60 -1.91
CA THR A 72 -26.34 5.28 -1.40
C THR A 72 -25.00 4.90 -2.00
N ILE A 73 -24.05 4.54 -1.14
CA ILE A 73 -22.79 3.92 -1.53
C ILE A 73 -23.07 2.44 -1.72
N GLU A 74 -22.84 1.94 -2.93
CA GLU A 74 -23.02 0.55 -3.31
C GLU A 74 -21.68 -0.20 -3.26
N GLU A 75 -21.72 -1.53 -3.31
CA GLU A 75 -20.52 -2.37 -3.32
C GLU A 75 -19.53 -1.97 -4.42
N GLU A 76 -20.03 -1.61 -5.61
CA GLU A 76 -19.19 -1.22 -6.74
C GLU A 76 -18.41 0.08 -6.47
N ASP A 77 -18.98 1.04 -5.72
CA ASP A 77 -18.25 2.27 -5.38
C ASP A 77 -17.06 1.96 -4.47
N VAL A 78 -17.26 1.04 -3.51
CA VAL A 78 -16.21 0.58 -2.60
C VAL A 78 -15.14 -0.22 -3.35
N ARG A 79 -15.55 -1.05 -4.31
CA ARG A 79 -14.64 -1.82 -5.16
C ARG A 79 -13.74 -0.90 -6.01
N GLU A 80 -14.32 0.09 -6.66
CA GLU A 80 -13.55 1.06 -7.47
C GLU A 80 -12.64 1.91 -6.58
N ALA A 81 -13.13 2.37 -5.42
CA ALA A 81 -12.32 3.10 -4.45
C ALA A 81 -11.07 2.32 -3.99
N PHE A 82 -11.21 1.02 -3.72
CA PHE A 82 -10.06 0.18 -3.40
C PHE A 82 -9.08 0.07 -4.56
N LYS A 83 -9.56 -0.08 -5.81
CA LYS A 83 -8.69 -0.11 -6.99
C LYS A 83 -7.93 1.20 -7.14
N GLU A 84 -8.61 2.33 -6.99
CA GLU A 84 -8.01 3.66 -7.07
C GLU A 84 -6.93 3.86 -5.98
N LEU A 85 -7.20 3.41 -4.75
CA LEU A 85 -6.24 3.48 -3.65
C LEU A 85 -4.94 2.73 -3.95
N VAL A 86 -5.03 1.52 -4.51
CA VAL A 86 -3.86 0.67 -4.78
C VAL A 86 -3.23 0.92 -6.15
N HIS A 87 -3.93 1.62 -7.05
CA HIS A 87 -3.49 1.87 -8.42
C HIS A 87 -2.11 2.51 -8.54
N PRO A 88 -1.74 3.54 -7.74
CA PRO A 88 -0.40 4.12 -7.80
C PRO A 88 0.71 3.09 -7.56
N HIS A 89 0.49 2.16 -6.63
CA HIS A 89 1.46 1.09 -6.36
C HIS A 89 1.55 0.11 -7.54
N MET A 90 0.42 -0.28 -8.13
CA MET A 90 0.41 -1.14 -9.32
C MET A 90 1.16 -0.50 -10.49
N MET A 91 0.95 0.80 -10.74
CA MET A 91 1.66 1.53 -11.79
C MET A 91 3.18 1.54 -11.59
N LEU A 92 3.66 1.62 -10.34
CA LEU A 92 5.08 1.56 -10.03
C LEU A 92 5.67 0.17 -10.30
N VAL A 93 4.91 -0.89 -10.00
CA VAL A 93 5.30 -2.27 -10.31
C VAL A 93 5.43 -2.45 -11.83
N ASP A 94 4.43 -2.00 -12.58
CA ASP A 94 4.43 -2.07 -14.05
C ASP A 94 5.61 -1.28 -14.66
N ALA A 95 5.87 -0.07 -14.14
CA ALA A 95 6.98 0.76 -14.58
C ALA A 95 8.34 0.08 -14.32
N ARG A 96 8.50 -0.56 -13.16
CA ARG A 96 9.71 -1.34 -12.83
C ARG A 96 9.90 -2.51 -13.81
N GLU A 97 8.84 -3.24 -14.13
CA GLU A 97 8.91 -4.34 -15.09
C GLU A 97 9.29 -3.88 -16.48
N MET A 98 8.74 -2.74 -16.92
CA MET A 98 9.11 -2.12 -18.19
C MET A 98 10.58 -1.71 -18.23
N LEU A 99 11.11 -1.12 -17.15
CA LEU A 99 12.53 -0.76 -17.05
C LEU A 99 13.43 -2.00 -17.08
N ASN A 100 13.06 -3.08 -16.39
CA ASN A 100 13.80 -4.35 -16.46
C ASN A 100 13.82 -4.93 -17.87
N LYS A 101 12.70 -4.82 -18.61
CA LYS A 101 12.64 -5.23 -20.01
C LYS A 101 13.62 -4.43 -20.86
N TYR A 102 13.63 -3.11 -20.74
CA TYR A 102 14.57 -2.27 -21.49
C TYR A 102 16.03 -2.53 -21.09
N GLN A 103 16.31 -2.79 -19.81
CA GLN A 103 17.65 -3.19 -19.38
C GLN A 103 18.11 -4.46 -20.11
N ASN A 104 17.25 -5.47 -20.20
CA ASN A 104 17.57 -6.72 -20.89
C ASN A 104 17.75 -6.51 -22.40
N GLU A 105 16.95 -5.65 -23.02
CA GLU A 105 17.12 -5.29 -24.43
C GLU A 105 18.45 -4.58 -24.67
N PHE A 106 18.83 -3.61 -23.83
CA PHE A 106 20.12 -2.95 -23.92
C PHE A 106 21.28 -3.91 -23.68
N GLN A 107 21.18 -4.80 -22.70
CA GLN A 107 22.21 -5.81 -22.46
C GLN A 107 22.36 -6.74 -23.65
N SER A 108 21.25 -7.19 -24.25
CA SER A 108 21.30 -8.03 -25.45
C SER A 108 21.95 -7.30 -26.63
N MET A 109 21.66 -5.99 -26.80
CA MET A 109 22.33 -5.18 -27.83
C MET A 109 23.82 -5.01 -27.58
N ILE A 110 24.24 -4.87 -26.31
CA ILE A 110 25.65 -4.81 -25.92
C ILE A 110 26.34 -6.15 -26.20
N ASP A 111 25.70 -7.27 -25.84
CA ASP A 111 26.24 -8.62 -26.03
C ASP A 111 26.33 -9.00 -27.52
N GLU A 112 25.46 -8.44 -28.36
CA GLU A 112 25.46 -8.62 -29.82
C GLU A 112 26.31 -7.59 -30.57
N ASP A 113 26.83 -6.55 -29.90
CA ASP A 113 27.64 -5.50 -30.54
C ASP A 113 29.06 -6.01 -30.83
N PRO A 114 29.46 -6.18 -32.11
CA PRO A 114 30.77 -6.68 -32.49
C PRO A 114 31.93 -5.73 -32.17
N VAL A 115 31.66 -4.51 -31.67
CA VAL A 115 32.68 -3.49 -31.36
C VAL A 115 33.09 -3.52 -29.89
N LEU A 116 32.27 -4.07 -29.00
CA LEU A 116 32.61 -4.17 -27.58
C LEU A 116 33.38 -5.48 -27.35
N PRO A 117 34.57 -5.44 -26.72
CA PRO A 117 35.30 -6.66 -26.44
C PRO A 117 34.47 -7.50 -25.47
N SER A 118 33.98 -8.65 -25.92
CA SER A 118 33.56 -9.70 -25.00
C SER A 118 34.77 -9.97 -24.11
N GLU A 119 34.68 -9.71 -22.80
CA GLU A 119 35.69 -10.20 -21.86
C GLU A 119 35.61 -11.74 -21.85
N GLY A 120 36.32 -12.30 -22.81
CA GLY A 120 36.38 -13.69 -23.19
C GLY A 120 37.63 -13.88 -24.03
N GLY A 121 38.76 -13.44 -23.48
CA GLY A 121 40.10 -13.67 -24.00
C GLY A 121 40.83 -14.59 -23.03
N GLU A 122 41.01 -15.82 -23.48
CA GLU A 122 41.64 -16.94 -22.81
C GLU A 122 42.94 -16.61 -22.06
N ASN A 123 43.02 -17.19 -20.86
CA ASN A 123 44.26 -17.49 -20.18
C ASN A 123 45.03 -18.54 -21.00
N ASP A 124 45.95 -18.10 -21.85
CA ASP A 124 46.91 -18.96 -22.55
C ASP A 124 48.34 -18.47 -22.27
N GLY A 125 49.08 -19.24 -21.45
CA GLY A 125 50.55 -19.23 -21.40
C GLY A 125 51.18 -19.01 -20.05
#